data_AF-A0A1P8TJ46-F1
#
_entry.id   AF-A0A1P8TJ46-F1
#
_cell.length_a   1.000
_cell.length_b   1.000
_cell.length_c   1.000
_cell.angle_alpha   90.00
_cell.angle_beta   90.00
_cell.angle_gamma   90.00
#
_symmetry.space_group_name_H-M   'P 1'
#
loop_
_entity.id
_entity.type
_entity.pdbx_description
1 polymer ?
#
loop_
_entity_poly.entity_id
_entity_poly.type
_entity_poly.pdbx_seq_one_letter_code
_entity_poly.pdbx_strand_id
1 'polypeptide(L)'
;MTAMTPANDAAPDPLRIAYSPCPNDTFVFDAWAHGRVPGAPALDVTFADIDITNGVAERGAAAPGSSELDVLKVSYAVLPYVLDEYALLPCGGALGRGCGPLVLTREAGVDLAGKTVAVPSEKSTAYLLFRLWAADTLSGGVGEIVVMPFDEIMPAVRDGGVDAGLVIHEARFTYQNYGLHRLADMGEHWEATTGLPIPLGAIIARRSLGPDVLRSLADAARTSVRMAWDDPEVSRPYVMEHAQEMDPSVADQHIGLYVNEFTADLGEDGYAAVRGLLTRAAAEGLVPALRPDALAFP
;
A
#
# COMPACT_ATOMS: atom_id res chain seq x y z
N MET A 1 -21.95 -10.12 -53.83
CA MET A 1 -22.11 -10.43 -52.40
C MET A 1 -20.71 -10.59 -51.84
N THR A 2 -20.18 -9.52 -51.24
CA THR A 2 -18.82 -9.53 -50.68
C THR A 2 -18.96 -10.06 -49.24
N ALA A 3 -18.38 -11.22 -48.98
CA ALA A 3 -18.39 -11.81 -47.65
C ALA A 3 -17.54 -10.94 -46.70
N MET A 4 -18.19 -10.38 -45.67
CA MET A 4 -17.50 -9.81 -44.52
C MET A 4 -16.83 -10.95 -43.77
N THR A 5 -15.50 -10.88 -43.66
CA THR A 5 -14.71 -11.71 -42.74
C THR A 5 -15.17 -11.37 -41.31
N PRO A 6 -15.46 -12.35 -40.45
CA PRO A 6 -15.78 -12.05 -39.06
C PRO A 6 -14.56 -11.38 -38.42
N ALA A 7 -14.80 -10.30 -37.68
CA ALA A 7 -13.78 -9.71 -36.82
C ALA A 7 -13.27 -10.79 -35.85
N ASN A 8 -11.95 -10.85 -35.70
CA ASN A 8 -11.30 -11.76 -34.79
C ASN A 8 -11.64 -11.30 -33.35
N ASP A 9 -12.63 -11.94 -32.71
CA ASP A 9 -12.95 -11.77 -31.28
C ASP A 9 -11.84 -12.44 -30.44
N ALA A 10 -10.60 -11.99 -30.62
CA ALA A 10 -9.55 -12.30 -29.66
C ALA A 10 -9.91 -11.61 -28.35
N ALA A 11 -9.93 -12.38 -27.25
CA ALA A 11 -10.03 -11.79 -25.93
C ALA A 11 -8.93 -10.73 -25.78
N PRO A 12 -9.23 -9.55 -25.21
CA PRO A 12 -8.22 -8.52 -25.01
C PRO A 12 -7.05 -9.09 -24.20
N ASP A 13 -5.84 -8.64 -24.52
CA ASP A 13 -4.63 -9.03 -23.79
C ASP A 13 -4.82 -8.77 -22.29
N PRO A 14 -4.32 -9.65 -21.39
CA PRO A 14 -4.47 -9.46 -19.96
C PRO A 14 -3.79 -8.16 -19.51
N LEU A 15 -4.43 -7.45 -18.59
CA LEU A 15 -3.87 -6.25 -17.98
C LEU A 15 -2.81 -6.65 -16.97
N ARG A 16 -1.65 -5.99 -17.04
CA ARG A 16 -0.52 -6.29 -16.17
C ARG A 16 -0.66 -5.55 -14.86
N ILE A 17 -0.76 -6.29 -13.77
CA ILE A 17 -0.91 -5.74 -12.43
C ILE A 17 0.27 -6.14 -11.55
N ALA A 18 0.72 -5.23 -10.68
CA ALA A 18 1.63 -5.56 -9.61
C ALA A 18 1.08 -5.19 -8.22
N TYR A 19 1.12 -6.14 -7.29
CA TYR A 19 0.81 -5.94 -5.87
C TYR A 19 1.69 -6.81 -4.97
N SER A 20 1.66 -6.58 -3.66
CA SER A 20 2.52 -7.32 -2.73
C SER A 20 1.97 -8.72 -2.45
N PRO A 21 2.82 -9.71 -2.10
CA PRO A 21 2.35 -11.04 -1.73
C PRO A 21 1.70 -11.09 -0.33
N CYS A 22 1.55 -9.94 0.35
CA CYS A 22 1.01 -9.87 1.70
C CYS A 22 -0.45 -10.35 1.77
N PRO A 23 -0.87 -10.94 2.91
CA PRO A 23 -2.21 -11.51 3.07
C PRO A 23 -3.36 -10.58 2.69
N ASN A 24 -3.26 -9.29 2.96
CA ASN A 24 -4.32 -8.34 2.61
C ASN A 24 -4.48 -8.18 1.09
N ASP A 25 -3.41 -8.18 0.31
CA ASP A 25 -3.50 -7.99 -1.14
C ASP A 25 -3.96 -9.26 -1.85
N THR A 26 -3.39 -10.41 -1.46
CA THR A 26 -3.82 -11.69 -2.02
C THR A 26 -5.28 -11.93 -1.69
N PHE A 27 -5.75 -11.59 -0.48
CA PHE A 27 -7.16 -11.64 -0.13
C PHE A 27 -8.02 -10.70 -0.99
N VAL A 28 -7.60 -9.44 -1.16
CA VAL A 28 -8.32 -8.43 -1.98
C VAL A 28 -8.45 -8.87 -3.44
N PHE A 29 -7.38 -9.39 -4.03
CA PHE A 29 -7.29 -9.65 -5.46
C PHE A 29 -7.56 -11.10 -5.86
N ASP A 30 -7.71 -12.03 -4.92
CA ASP A 30 -7.86 -13.47 -5.16
C ASP A 30 -8.90 -13.80 -6.24
N ALA A 31 -10.15 -13.34 -6.06
CA ALA A 31 -11.21 -13.65 -7.02
C ALA A 31 -10.93 -13.04 -8.41
N TRP A 32 -10.33 -11.86 -8.47
CA TRP A 32 -10.01 -11.20 -9.75
C TRP A 32 -8.83 -11.87 -10.46
N ALA A 33 -7.74 -12.14 -9.74
CA ALA A 33 -6.54 -12.81 -10.25
C ALA A 33 -6.84 -14.20 -10.83
N HIS A 34 -7.85 -14.89 -10.29
CA HIS A 34 -8.28 -16.21 -10.75
C HIS A 34 -9.47 -16.19 -11.71
N GLY A 35 -9.84 -15.02 -12.25
CA GLY A 35 -10.93 -14.89 -13.23
C GLY A 35 -12.32 -15.26 -12.69
N ARG A 36 -12.52 -15.20 -11.38
CA ARG A 36 -13.81 -15.50 -10.72
C ARG A 36 -14.75 -14.29 -10.68
N VAL A 37 -14.25 -13.08 -10.90
CA VAL A 37 -15.08 -11.87 -10.99
C VAL A 37 -15.74 -11.77 -12.39
N PRO A 38 -17.08 -11.84 -12.50
CA PRO A 38 -17.76 -11.83 -13.78
C PRO A 38 -17.53 -10.54 -14.58
N GLY A 39 -17.12 -10.68 -15.84
CA GLY A 39 -16.93 -9.53 -16.74
C GLY A 39 -15.70 -8.67 -16.45
N ALA A 40 -14.88 -9.04 -15.45
CA ALA A 40 -13.64 -8.33 -15.17
C ALA A 40 -12.58 -8.59 -16.26
N PRO A 41 -11.73 -7.60 -16.57
CA PRO A 41 -10.55 -7.84 -17.41
C PRO A 41 -9.65 -8.92 -16.81
N ALA A 42 -9.07 -9.77 -17.65
CA ALA A 42 -8.08 -10.74 -17.21
C ALA A 42 -6.82 -10.02 -16.69
N LEU A 43 -6.17 -10.61 -15.70
CA LEU A 43 -4.95 -10.08 -15.08
C LEU A 43 -3.74 -10.95 -15.40
N ASP A 44 -2.61 -10.29 -15.65
CA ASP A 44 -1.27 -10.87 -15.58
C ASP A 44 -0.61 -10.33 -14.31
N VAL A 45 -0.52 -11.18 -13.28
CA VAL A 45 -0.15 -10.77 -11.92
C VAL A 45 1.35 -10.92 -11.70
N THR A 46 1.98 -9.82 -11.28
CA THR A 46 3.36 -9.81 -10.78
C THR A 46 3.36 -9.47 -9.29
N PHE A 47 3.98 -10.31 -8.46
CA PHE A 47 4.23 -9.97 -7.07
C PHE A 47 5.46 -9.10 -6.94
N ALA A 48 5.32 -7.98 -6.23
CA ALA A 48 6.43 -7.06 -5.97
C ALA A 48 6.26 -6.33 -4.63
N ASP A 49 7.38 -6.07 -3.96
CA ASP A 49 7.41 -5.21 -2.77
C ASP A 49 6.92 -3.78 -3.11
N ILE A 50 6.34 -3.11 -2.12
CA ILE A 50 5.83 -1.75 -2.26
C ILE A 50 6.91 -0.75 -2.69
N ASP A 51 8.17 -0.93 -2.28
CA ASP A 51 9.28 -0.07 -2.71
C ASP A 51 9.55 -0.21 -4.22
N ILE A 52 9.47 -1.45 -4.72
CA ILE A 52 9.64 -1.75 -6.14
C ILE A 52 8.51 -1.10 -6.95
N THR A 53 7.24 -1.30 -6.54
CA THR A 53 6.09 -0.76 -7.27
C THR A 53 6.04 0.77 -7.22
N ASN A 54 6.42 1.38 -6.09
CA ASN A 54 6.62 2.82 -5.97
C ASN A 54 7.62 3.33 -7.03
N GLY A 55 8.80 2.69 -7.12
CA GLY A 55 9.81 3.05 -8.10
C GLY A 55 9.38 2.82 -9.55
N VAL A 56 8.59 1.77 -9.84
CA VAL A 56 8.04 1.53 -11.18
C VAL A 56 7.04 2.63 -11.56
N ALA A 57 6.13 3.00 -10.66
CA ALA A 57 5.13 4.02 -10.90
C ALA A 57 5.77 5.38 -11.19
N GLU A 58 6.77 5.78 -10.41
CA GLU A 58 7.51 7.04 -10.65
C GLU A 58 8.27 7.05 -11.97
N ARG A 59 8.97 5.96 -12.32
CA ARG A 59 9.65 5.86 -13.62
C ARG A 59 8.65 5.92 -14.77
N GLY A 60 7.50 5.25 -14.62
CA GLY A 60 6.40 5.30 -15.58
C GLY A 60 5.83 6.71 -15.77
N ALA A 61 5.65 7.46 -14.68
CA ALA A 61 5.19 8.84 -14.74
C ALA A 61 6.25 9.78 -15.34
N ALA A 62 7.53 9.54 -15.07
CA ALA A 62 8.64 10.35 -15.61
C ALA A 62 8.87 10.11 -17.12
N ALA A 63 8.52 8.93 -17.64
CA ALA A 63 8.61 8.57 -19.05
C ALA A 63 7.31 7.90 -19.53
N PRO A 64 6.25 8.68 -19.81
CA PRO A 64 4.95 8.16 -20.22
C PRO A 64 5.06 7.15 -21.37
N GLY A 65 4.37 6.02 -21.24
CA GLY A 65 4.45 4.90 -22.18
C GLY A 65 5.63 3.94 -22.00
N SER A 66 6.55 4.19 -21.06
CA SER A 66 7.65 3.25 -20.75
C SER A 66 7.29 2.20 -19.69
N SER A 67 6.21 2.41 -18.93
CA SER A 67 5.78 1.44 -17.93
C SER A 67 5.09 0.27 -18.61
N GLU A 68 5.52 -0.94 -18.26
CA GLU A 68 4.90 -2.16 -18.74
C GLU A 68 3.67 -2.56 -17.90
N LEU A 69 3.42 -1.88 -16.78
CA LEU A 69 2.33 -2.19 -15.86
C LEU A 69 1.13 -1.26 -16.04
N ASP A 70 -0.05 -1.85 -16.10
CA ASP A 70 -1.35 -1.16 -16.23
C ASP A 70 -1.89 -0.70 -14.89
N VAL A 71 -1.75 -1.55 -13.87
CA VAL A 71 -2.29 -1.36 -12.53
C VAL A 71 -1.21 -1.65 -11.51
N LEU A 72 -1.06 -0.82 -10.49
CA LEU A 72 -0.08 -1.02 -9.43
C LEU A 72 -0.69 -0.75 -8.08
N LYS A 73 -0.36 -1.57 -7.09
CA LYS A 73 -0.41 -1.15 -5.69
C LYS A 73 0.84 -0.32 -5.39
N VAL A 74 0.65 0.88 -4.86
CA VAL A 74 1.72 1.79 -4.44
C VAL A 74 1.44 2.34 -3.05
N SER A 75 2.42 2.98 -2.43
CA SER A 75 2.20 3.80 -1.26
C SER A 75 1.41 5.07 -1.61
N TYR A 76 0.48 5.48 -0.76
CA TYR A 76 -0.19 6.79 -0.91
C TYR A 76 0.79 7.97 -0.98
N ALA A 77 1.94 7.88 -0.31
CA ALA A 77 3.01 8.88 -0.37
C ALA A 77 3.55 9.16 -1.79
N VAL A 78 3.39 8.21 -2.73
CA VAL A 78 3.87 8.36 -4.12
C VAL A 78 2.87 9.12 -5.00
N LEU A 79 1.59 9.21 -4.61
CA LEU A 79 0.55 9.81 -5.44
C LEU A 79 0.89 11.21 -6.00
N PRO A 80 1.47 12.15 -5.23
CA PRO A 80 1.81 13.48 -5.76
C PRO A 80 2.73 13.47 -6.98
N TYR A 81 3.50 12.40 -7.18
CA TYR A 81 4.46 12.26 -8.28
C TYR A 81 3.89 11.56 -9.52
N VAL A 82 2.80 10.80 -9.38
CA VAL A 82 2.34 9.86 -10.41
C VAL A 82 0.94 10.13 -10.94
N LEU A 83 0.17 11.01 -10.29
CA LEU A 83 -1.24 11.23 -10.62
C LEU A 83 -1.52 11.88 -12.00
N ASP A 84 -0.50 12.39 -12.68
CA ASP A 84 -0.64 12.86 -14.06
C ASP A 84 -0.72 11.71 -15.07
N GLU A 85 -0.01 10.59 -14.81
CA GLU A 85 -0.02 9.39 -15.66
C GLU A 85 -1.04 8.33 -15.17
N TYR A 86 -1.28 8.28 -13.86
CA TYR A 86 -2.13 7.28 -13.22
C TYR A 86 -3.33 7.91 -12.52
N ALA A 87 -4.46 7.19 -12.51
CA ALA A 87 -5.63 7.49 -11.69
C ALA A 87 -5.60 6.63 -10.42
N LEU A 88 -5.94 7.23 -9.27
CA LEU A 88 -6.23 6.49 -8.04
C LEU A 88 -7.57 5.75 -8.20
N LEU A 89 -7.57 4.42 -8.13
CA LEU A 89 -8.81 3.66 -8.01
C LEU A 89 -9.43 3.88 -6.62
N PRO A 90 -10.77 4.00 -6.52
CA PRO A 90 -11.45 4.26 -5.25
C PRO A 90 -11.54 3.04 -4.33
N CYS A 91 -10.87 1.94 -4.65
CA CYS A 91 -11.00 0.65 -3.97
C CYS A 91 -9.76 -0.23 -4.19
N GLY A 92 -9.69 -1.34 -3.45
CA GLY A 92 -8.57 -2.29 -3.42
C GLY A 92 -7.38 -1.83 -2.58
N GLY A 93 -7.39 -0.59 -2.08
CA GLY A 93 -6.32 -0.04 -1.26
C GLY A 93 -6.38 -0.48 0.21
N ALA A 94 -5.34 -0.11 0.97
CA ALA A 94 -5.26 -0.25 2.40
C ALA A 94 -5.28 1.14 3.07
N LEU A 95 -6.35 1.42 3.80
CA LEU A 95 -6.57 2.64 4.57
C LEU A 95 -7.40 2.25 5.80
N GLY A 96 -7.11 2.82 6.97
CA GLY A 96 -7.86 2.44 8.16
C GLY A 96 -7.37 3.09 9.43
N ARG A 97 -7.86 2.55 10.55
CA ARG A 97 -7.48 2.98 11.90
C ARG A 97 -6.74 1.87 12.62
N GLY A 98 -5.86 2.25 13.53
CA GLY A 98 -5.03 1.34 14.30
C GLY A 98 -4.10 0.50 13.42
N CYS A 99 -3.86 0.89 12.17
CA CYS A 99 -3.05 0.16 11.18
C CYS A 99 -1.70 0.84 10.91
N GLY A 100 -1.25 1.71 11.83
CA GLY A 100 -0.02 2.48 11.68
C GLY A 100 1.25 1.62 11.69
N PRO A 101 2.29 2.06 10.95
CA PRO A 101 3.65 1.55 11.14
C PRO A 101 4.12 1.72 12.59
N LEU A 102 4.99 0.81 13.04
CA LEU A 102 5.58 0.86 14.38
C LEU A 102 7.05 1.23 14.31
N VAL A 103 7.52 2.01 15.28
CA VAL A 103 8.94 2.14 15.57
C VAL A 103 9.29 1.17 16.68
N LEU A 104 10.17 0.23 16.38
CA LEU A 104 10.63 -0.80 17.29
C LEU A 104 12.06 -0.55 17.75
N THR A 105 12.34 -0.89 19.00
CA THR A 105 13.66 -0.78 19.61
C THR A 105 13.98 -2.05 20.40
N ARG A 106 15.27 -2.31 20.62
CA ARG A 106 15.73 -3.44 21.46
C ARG A 106 15.42 -3.23 22.94
N GLU A 107 15.46 -2.00 23.41
CA GLU A 107 15.17 -1.63 24.81
C GLU A 107 13.98 -0.67 24.84
N ALA A 108 13.21 -0.71 25.92
CA ALA A 108 12.09 0.22 26.11
C ALA A 108 12.58 1.64 26.46
N GLY A 109 11.87 2.67 25.98
CA GLY A 109 12.12 4.06 26.37
C GLY A 109 13.39 4.69 25.79
N VAL A 110 13.89 4.16 24.66
CA VAL A 110 15.05 4.71 23.96
C VAL A 110 14.74 6.08 23.36
N ASP A 111 15.64 7.04 23.56
CA ASP A 111 15.64 8.31 22.83
C ASP A 111 16.26 8.12 21.43
N LEU A 112 15.53 8.48 20.37
CA LEU A 112 15.98 8.37 18.99
C LEU A 112 16.88 9.53 18.53
N ALA A 113 17.09 10.54 19.37
CA ALA A 113 17.95 11.67 19.01
C ALA A 113 19.36 11.20 18.59
N GLY A 114 19.73 11.45 17.33
CA GLY A 114 21.02 11.06 16.76
C GLY A 114 21.23 9.55 16.54
N LYS A 115 20.17 8.74 16.62
CA LYS A 115 20.21 7.27 16.45
C LYS A 115 20.07 6.82 15.00
N THR A 116 20.50 5.60 14.71
CA THR A 116 20.34 4.97 13.40
C THR A 116 19.01 4.21 13.33
N VAL A 117 18.15 4.55 12.36
CA VAL A 117 16.84 3.95 12.17
C VAL A 117 16.77 3.22 10.82
N ALA A 118 16.48 1.93 10.86
CA ALA A 118 16.18 1.16 9.67
C ALA A 118 14.76 1.45 9.16
N VAL A 119 14.58 1.61 7.86
CA VAL A 119 13.28 1.84 7.21
C VAL A 119 13.14 0.96 5.97
N PRO A 120 11.91 0.56 5.59
CA PRO A 120 11.71 -0.34 4.45
C PRO A 120 11.86 0.38 3.10
N SER A 121 11.66 1.70 3.09
CA SER A 121 11.68 2.51 1.87
C SER A 121 11.64 3.99 2.22
N GLU A 122 12.38 4.83 1.49
CA GLU A 122 12.31 6.30 1.59
C GLU A 122 11.08 6.90 0.92
N LYS A 123 10.28 6.10 0.21
CA LYS A 123 9.12 6.54 -0.57
C LYS A 123 7.81 5.93 -0.09
N SER A 124 7.86 5.17 1.01
CA SER A 124 6.67 4.57 1.59
C SER A 124 5.85 5.59 2.38
N THR A 125 4.54 5.33 2.49
CA THR A 125 3.70 6.07 3.44
C THR A 125 4.15 5.86 4.87
N ALA A 126 4.72 4.69 5.18
CA ALA A 126 5.25 4.41 6.50
C ALA A 126 6.36 5.40 6.87
N TYR A 127 7.32 5.60 5.98
CA TYR A 127 8.41 6.54 6.21
C TYR A 127 7.93 7.99 6.20
N LEU A 128 6.93 8.33 5.37
CA LEU A 128 6.32 9.65 5.40
C LEU A 128 5.70 9.97 6.77
N LEU A 129 4.94 9.04 7.33
CA LEU A 129 4.35 9.16 8.67
C LEU A 129 5.44 9.25 9.76
N PHE A 130 6.51 8.44 9.64
CA PHE A 130 7.66 8.53 10.53
C PHE A 130 8.30 9.91 10.52
N ARG A 131 8.50 10.52 9.34
CA ARG A 131 9.08 11.86 9.23
C ARG A 131 8.18 12.92 9.85
N LEU A 132 6.86 12.82 9.67
CA LEU A 132 5.89 13.73 10.30
C LEU A 132 5.91 13.59 11.83
N TRP A 133 5.88 12.36 12.34
CA TRP A 133 5.98 12.09 13.78
C TRP A 133 7.31 12.58 14.37
N ALA A 134 8.42 12.32 13.67
CA ALA A 134 9.75 12.74 14.11
C ALA A 134 9.87 14.26 14.18
N ALA A 135 9.29 15.00 13.24
CA ALA A 135 9.26 16.46 13.24
C ALA A 135 8.43 17.02 14.41
N ASP A 136 7.32 16.37 14.78
CA ASP A 136 6.46 16.80 15.89
C ASP A 136 7.02 16.43 17.27
N THR A 137 7.67 15.25 17.37
CA THR A 137 8.00 14.64 18.67
C THR A 137 9.48 14.71 19.04
N LEU A 138 10.41 14.71 18.07
CA LEU A 138 11.84 14.62 18.34
C LEU A 138 12.51 16.01 18.29
N SER A 139 13.16 16.40 19.38
CA SER A 139 13.83 17.71 19.49
C SER A 139 15.09 17.88 18.62
N GLY A 140 15.65 16.78 18.11
CA GLY A 140 16.89 16.79 17.32
C GLY A 140 16.86 15.90 16.07
N GLY A 141 15.68 15.38 15.68
CA GLY A 141 15.56 14.38 14.63
C GLY A 141 16.31 13.08 14.94
N VAL A 142 16.46 12.23 13.93
CA VAL A 142 17.28 11.01 14.01
C VAL A 142 18.65 11.24 13.36
N GLY A 143 19.62 10.37 13.65
CA GLY A 143 20.99 10.50 13.15
C GLY A 143 21.13 10.01 11.72
N GLU A 144 20.87 8.72 11.49
CA GLU A 144 21.04 8.07 10.19
C GLU A 144 19.80 7.24 9.84
N ILE A 145 19.41 7.27 8.56
CA ILE A 145 18.38 6.40 8.01
C ILE A 145 19.07 5.33 7.16
N VAL A 146 18.77 4.06 7.45
CA VAL A 146 19.28 2.92 6.68
C VAL A 146 18.10 2.23 6.00
N VAL A 147 18.13 2.16 4.67
CA VAL A 147 17.11 1.43 3.91
C VAL A 147 17.49 -0.04 3.84
N MET A 148 16.57 -0.93 4.21
CA MET A 148 16.73 -2.38 4.07
C MET A 148 15.37 -3.06 3.85
N PRO A 149 15.34 -4.29 3.28
CA PRO A 149 14.11 -5.07 3.17
C PRO A 149 13.38 -5.20 4.50
N PHE A 150 12.05 -5.16 4.48
CA PHE A 150 11.26 -5.06 5.72
C PHE A 150 11.43 -6.28 6.66
N ASP A 151 11.70 -7.46 6.09
CA ASP A 151 11.96 -8.72 6.78
C ASP A 151 13.33 -8.73 7.49
N GLU A 152 14.27 -7.89 7.07
CA GLU A 152 15.58 -7.71 7.69
C GLU A 152 15.56 -6.72 8.87
N ILE A 153 14.55 -5.84 8.96
CA ILE A 153 14.51 -4.76 9.95
C ILE A 153 14.45 -5.30 11.39
N MET A 154 13.52 -6.21 11.71
CA MET A 154 13.40 -6.74 13.08
C MET A 154 14.66 -7.51 13.53
N PRO A 155 15.25 -8.40 12.71
CA PRO A 155 16.56 -8.98 13.00
C PRO A 155 17.66 -7.94 13.25
N ALA A 156 17.77 -6.91 12.41
CA ALA A 156 18.79 -5.88 12.54
C ALA A 156 18.67 -5.09 13.85
N VAL A 157 17.46 -4.77 14.30
CA VAL A 157 17.21 -4.12 15.60
C VAL A 157 17.57 -5.06 16.76
N ARG A 158 17.10 -6.32 16.70
CA ARG A 158 17.37 -7.34 17.74
C ARG A 158 18.88 -7.52 17.96
N ASP A 159 19.62 -7.66 16.85
CA ASP A 159 21.05 -7.94 16.86
C ASP A 159 21.91 -6.68 17.12
N GLY A 160 21.29 -5.50 17.17
CA GLY A 160 21.97 -4.23 17.42
C GLY A 160 22.76 -3.69 16.23
N GLY A 161 22.42 -4.12 15.01
CA GLY A 161 22.97 -3.53 13.77
C GLY A 161 22.41 -2.12 13.50
N VAL A 162 21.23 -1.82 14.03
CA VAL A 162 20.62 -0.48 14.07
C VAL A 162 19.99 -0.24 15.44
N ASP A 163 19.75 1.03 15.81
CA ASP A 163 19.16 1.38 17.11
C ASP A 163 17.64 1.21 17.14
N ALA A 164 16.97 1.46 16.01
CA ALA A 164 15.53 1.31 15.86
C ALA A 164 15.14 0.87 14.45
N GLY A 165 13.92 0.37 14.30
CA GLY A 165 13.38 -0.07 13.02
C GLY A 165 11.94 0.38 12.85
N LEU A 166 11.65 1.04 11.72
CA LEU A 166 10.29 1.33 11.28
C LEU A 166 9.74 0.09 10.57
N VAL A 167 8.76 -0.58 11.17
CA VAL A 167 8.19 -1.81 10.62
C VAL A 167 6.75 -1.62 10.14
N ILE A 168 6.36 -2.49 9.22
CA ILE A 168 5.07 -2.52 8.53
C ILE A 168 4.54 -3.97 8.52
N HIS A 169 3.40 -4.21 7.87
CA HIS A 169 2.86 -5.55 7.63
C HIS A 169 2.60 -6.33 8.93
N GLU A 170 2.94 -7.62 8.97
CA GLU A 170 2.71 -8.52 10.09
C GLU A 170 3.67 -8.31 11.28
N ALA A 171 4.74 -7.53 11.11
CA ALA A 171 5.72 -7.28 12.17
C ALA A 171 5.06 -6.73 13.46
N ARG A 172 3.94 -6.02 13.32
CA ARG A 172 3.17 -5.52 14.46
C ARG A 172 2.59 -6.61 15.37
N PHE A 173 2.38 -7.81 14.84
CA PHE A 173 1.84 -8.96 15.57
C PHE A 173 2.94 -9.88 16.10
N THR A 174 4.15 -9.78 15.55
CA THR A 174 5.23 -10.76 15.78
C THR A 174 6.48 -10.17 16.46
N TYR A 175 6.60 -8.84 16.60
CA TYR A 175 7.81 -8.21 17.14
C TYR A 175 8.18 -8.66 18.56
N GLN A 176 7.19 -9.07 19.36
CA GLN A 176 7.41 -9.59 20.72
C GLN A 176 8.19 -10.91 20.68
N ASN A 177 8.07 -11.70 19.62
CA ASN A 177 8.83 -12.94 19.42
C ASN A 177 10.31 -12.65 19.19
N TYR A 178 10.66 -11.43 18.76
CA TYR A 178 12.03 -10.94 18.63
C TYR A 178 12.56 -10.29 19.92
N GLY A 179 11.75 -10.22 20.99
CA GLY A 179 12.09 -9.51 22.21
C GLY A 179 12.16 -7.99 22.03
N LEU A 180 11.54 -7.46 20.98
CA LEU A 180 11.55 -6.02 20.68
C LEU A 180 10.44 -5.29 21.45
N HIS A 181 10.61 -3.97 21.56
CA HIS A 181 9.67 -3.08 22.22
C HIS A 181 9.11 -2.07 21.22
N ARG A 182 7.81 -1.80 21.30
CA ARG A 182 7.17 -0.71 20.56
C ARG A 182 7.52 0.61 21.25
N LEU A 183 8.33 1.43 20.60
CA LEU A 183 8.65 2.78 21.06
C LEU A 183 7.52 3.75 20.71
N ALA A 184 7.03 3.69 19.47
CA ALA A 184 5.98 4.56 18.98
C ALA A 184 5.12 3.85 17.93
N ASP A 185 3.85 4.27 17.83
CA ASP A 185 2.91 3.85 16.80
C ASP A 185 2.53 5.08 15.99
N MET A 186 2.88 5.07 14.71
CA MET A 186 2.65 6.21 13.82
C MET A 186 1.16 6.44 13.57
N GLY A 187 0.36 5.37 13.68
CA GLY A 187 -1.08 5.44 13.54
C GLY A 187 -1.77 6.04 14.76
N GLU A 188 -1.39 5.59 15.96
CA GLU A 188 -1.90 6.18 17.21
C GLU A 188 -1.62 7.69 17.24
N HIS A 189 -0.39 8.10 16.89
CA HIS A 189 -0.03 9.51 16.82
C HIS A 189 -0.81 10.28 15.75
N TRP A 190 -0.92 9.74 14.53
CA TRP A 190 -1.66 10.36 13.44
C TRP A 190 -3.13 10.57 13.79
N GLU A 191 -3.78 9.55 14.33
CA GLU A 191 -5.20 9.62 14.69
C GLU A 191 -5.45 10.59 15.84
N ALA A 192 -4.57 10.60 16.85
CA ALA A 192 -4.70 11.52 17.98
C ALA A 192 -4.55 13.00 17.56
N THR A 193 -3.67 13.29 16.59
CA THR A 193 -3.36 14.66 16.16
C THR A 193 -4.25 15.16 15.03
N THR A 194 -4.84 14.27 14.23
CA THR A 194 -5.63 14.65 13.05
C THR A 194 -7.08 14.22 13.09
N GLY A 195 -7.42 13.18 13.86
CA GLY A 195 -8.72 12.51 13.82
C GLY A 195 -8.98 11.70 12.56
N LEU A 196 -8.06 11.67 11.59
CA LEU A 196 -8.25 11.00 10.29
C LEU A 196 -7.74 9.55 10.31
N PRO A 197 -8.33 8.64 9.51
CA PRO A 197 -7.71 7.35 9.24
C PRO A 197 -6.41 7.52 8.45
N ILE A 198 -5.63 6.43 8.37
CA ILE A 198 -4.27 6.43 7.83
C ILE A 198 -4.29 5.80 6.43
N PRO A 199 -4.02 6.56 5.36
CA PRO A 199 -3.86 6.01 4.02
C PRO A 199 -2.49 5.32 3.91
N LEU A 200 -2.44 4.02 3.61
CA LEU A 200 -1.17 3.26 3.52
C LEU A 200 -0.83 2.85 2.09
N GLY A 201 -1.68 2.03 1.47
CA GLY A 201 -1.52 1.51 0.11
C GLY A 201 -2.66 1.93 -0.81
N ALA A 202 -2.33 2.48 -1.97
CA ALA A 202 -3.25 2.89 -3.02
C ALA A 202 -3.19 1.92 -4.19
N ILE A 203 -4.30 1.75 -4.90
CA ILE A 203 -4.31 1.11 -6.21
C ILE A 203 -4.38 2.21 -7.26
N ILE A 204 -3.43 2.20 -8.20
CA ILE A 204 -3.37 3.16 -9.29
C ILE A 204 -3.46 2.43 -10.63
N ALA A 205 -4.12 3.05 -11.61
CA ALA A 205 -4.24 2.50 -12.96
C ALA A 205 -3.92 3.58 -14.01
N ARG A 206 -3.30 3.18 -15.12
CA ARG A 206 -2.90 4.11 -16.18
C ARG A 206 -4.10 4.87 -16.74
N ARG A 207 -4.00 6.19 -16.84
CA ARG A 207 -5.07 7.04 -17.41
C ARG A 207 -5.31 6.74 -18.89
N SER A 208 -4.29 6.30 -19.61
CA SER A 208 -4.36 5.94 -21.03
C SER A 208 -5.30 4.76 -21.34
N LEU A 209 -5.68 3.96 -20.33
CA LEU A 209 -6.67 2.90 -20.46
C LEU A 209 -8.08 3.44 -20.77
N GLY A 210 -8.33 4.71 -20.48
CA GLY A 210 -9.61 5.35 -20.72
C GLY A 210 -10.63 5.12 -19.60
N PRO A 211 -11.65 5.99 -19.50
CA PRO A 211 -12.54 6.06 -18.35
C PRO A 211 -13.40 4.81 -18.17
N ASP A 212 -13.84 4.16 -19.25
CA ASP A 212 -14.63 2.93 -19.18
C ASP A 212 -13.84 1.75 -18.58
N VAL A 213 -12.58 1.60 -18.99
CA VAL A 213 -11.70 0.57 -18.43
C VAL A 213 -11.40 0.88 -16.97
N LEU A 214 -11.08 2.13 -16.61
CA LEU A 214 -10.83 2.52 -15.22
C LEU A 214 -12.02 2.18 -14.30
N ARG A 215 -13.26 2.49 -14.73
CA ARG A 215 -14.47 2.10 -13.99
C ARG A 215 -14.60 0.58 -13.86
N SER A 216 -14.35 -0.16 -14.94
CA SER A 216 -14.36 -1.62 -14.90
C SER A 216 -13.32 -2.19 -13.93
N LEU A 217 -12.14 -1.58 -13.80
CA LEU A 217 -11.11 -2.00 -12.84
C LEU A 217 -11.54 -1.73 -11.40
N ALA A 218 -12.14 -0.56 -11.14
CA ALA A 218 -12.67 -0.24 -9.82
C ALA A 218 -13.80 -1.21 -9.43
N ASP A 219 -14.71 -1.50 -10.35
CA ASP A 219 -15.79 -2.45 -10.11
C ASP A 219 -15.28 -3.88 -9.90
N ALA A 220 -14.26 -4.30 -10.66
CA ALA A 220 -13.62 -5.60 -10.50
C ALA A 220 -12.94 -5.75 -9.13
N ALA A 221 -12.12 -4.76 -8.73
CA ALA A 221 -11.47 -4.76 -7.42
C ALA A 221 -12.50 -4.78 -6.29
N ARG A 222 -13.52 -3.92 -6.34
CA ARG A 222 -14.59 -3.88 -5.32
C ARG A 222 -15.36 -5.20 -5.24
N THR A 223 -15.64 -5.82 -6.38
CA THR A 223 -16.33 -7.12 -6.41
C THR A 223 -15.46 -8.23 -5.84
N SER A 224 -14.16 -8.24 -6.15
CA SER A 224 -13.20 -9.19 -5.60
C SER A 224 -13.13 -9.12 -4.07
N VAL A 225 -13.06 -7.91 -3.51
CA VAL A 225 -13.08 -7.68 -2.05
C VAL A 225 -14.35 -8.24 -1.43
N ARG A 226 -15.53 -7.97 -2.02
CA ARG A 226 -16.81 -8.47 -1.51
C ARG A 226 -16.89 -9.99 -1.55
N MET A 227 -16.43 -10.61 -2.64
CA MET A 227 -16.37 -12.07 -2.74
C MET A 227 -15.48 -12.69 -1.67
N ALA A 228 -14.32 -12.07 -1.40
CA ALA A 228 -13.42 -12.52 -0.35
C ALA A 228 -14.03 -12.38 1.05
N TRP A 229 -14.81 -11.32 1.32
CA TRP A 229 -15.54 -11.21 2.59
C TRP A 229 -16.73 -12.17 2.72
N ASP A 230 -17.44 -12.44 1.62
CA ASP A 230 -18.59 -13.33 1.62
C ASP A 230 -18.19 -14.79 1.86
N ASP A 231 -17.01 -15.21 1.37
CA ASP A 231 -16.44 -16.55 1.60
C ASP A 231 -14.91 -16.51 1.75
N PRO A 232 -14.39 -16.13 2.94
CA PRO A 232 -12.96 -15.98 3.19
C PRO A 232 -12.14 -17.26 2.97
N GLU A 233 -12.76 -18.43 3.17
CA GLU A 233 -12.11 -19.73 3.02
C GLU A 233 -11.68 -20.01 1.58
N VAL A 234 -12.37 -19.43 0.59
CA VAL A 234 -12.01 -19.54 -0.84
C VAL A 234 -10.66 -18.89 -1.13
N SER A 235 -10.37 -17.77 -0.45
CA SER A 235 -9.12 -17.02 -0.66
C SER A 235 -7.96 -17.54 0.19
N ARG A 236 -8.22 -18.34 1.22
CA ARG A 236 -7.17 -18.87 2.12
C ARG A 236 -6.03 -19.60 1.41
N PRO A 237 -6.27 -20.51 0.44
CA PRO A 237 -5.16 -21.20 -0.24
C PRO A 237 -4.21 -20.22 -0.92
N TYR A 238 -4.75 -19.22 -1.62
CA TYR A 238 -3.96 -18.20 -2.31
C TYR A 238 -3.22 -17.27 -1.34
N VAL A 239 -3.86 -16.89 -0.23
CA VAL A 239 -3.22 -16.11 0.84
C VAL A 239 -2.03 -16.86 1.43
N MET A 240 -2.23 -18.13 1.82
CA MET A 240 -1.19 -18.93 2.48
C MET A 240 -0.07 -19.38 1.54
N GLU A 241 -0.33 -19.47 0.24
CA GLU A 241 0.70 -19.76 -0.76
C GLU A 241 1.76 -18.66 -0.86
N HIS A 242 1.38 -17.41 -0.57
CA HIS A 242 2.23 -16.23 -0.79
C HIS A 242 2.65 -15.51 0.49
N ALA A 243 1.97 -15.75 1.63
CA ALA A 243 2.32 -15.13 2.90
C ALA A 243 3.73 -15.50 3.36
N GLN A 244 4.48 -14.52 3.87
CA GLN A 244 5.79 -14.78 4.50
C GLN A 244 5.65 -15.44 5.87
N GLU A 245 4.68 -14.97 6.66
CA GLU A 245 4.31 -15.60 7.93
C GLU A 245 3.27 -16.70 7.67
N MET A 246 3.60 -17.93 8.07
CA MET A 246 2.80 -19.12 7.81
C MET A 246 1.77 -19.39 8.91
N ASP A 247 1.81 -18.66 10.02
CA ASP A 247 0.77 -18.73 11.06
C ASP A 247 -0.57 -18.17 10.53
N PRO A 248 -1.61 -19.01 10.37
CA PRO A 248 -2.90 -18.56 9.84
C PRO A 248 -3.57 -17.50 10.72
N SER A 249 -3.31 -17.51 12.03
CA SER A 249 -3.88 -16.52 12.95
C SER A 249 -3.28 -15.13 12.74
N VAL A 250 -2.00 -15.05 12.34
CA VAL A 250 -1.36 -13.78 11.99
C VAL A 250 -1.88 -13.28 10.64
N ALA A 251 -2.08 -14.17 9.67
CA ALA A 251 -2.71 -13.82 8.39
C ALA A 251 -4.12 -13.25 8.59
N ASP A 252 -4.94 -13.88 9.44
CA ASP A 252 -6.30 -13.40 9.75
C ASP A 252 -6.29 -12.02 10.44
N GLN A 253 -5.37 -11.80 11.38
CA GLN A 253 -5.18 -10.48 12.01
C GLN A 253 -4.71 -9.42 11.00
N HIS A 254 -3.82 -9.79 10.09
CA HIS A 254 -3.33 -8.93 9.02
C HIS A 254 -4.47 -8.53 8.09
N ILE A 255 -5.26 -9.49 7.60
CA ILE A 255 -6.42 -9.23 6.74
C ILE A 255 -7.44 -8.35 7.48
N GLY A 256 -7.85 -8.72 8.70
CA GLY A 256 -8.87 -7.98 9.46
C GLY A 256 -8.48 -6.54 9.79
N LEU A 257 -7.18 -6.24 9.83
CA LEU A 257 -6.69 -4.88 10.05
C LEU A 257 -6.67 -4.03 8.78
N TYR A 258 -6.17 -4.59 7.67
CA TYR A 258 -5.86 -3.83 6.45
C TYR A 258 -6.91 -3.95 5.35
N VAL A 259 -7.85 -4.90 5.44
CA VAL A 259 -8.97 -5.08 4.51
C VAL A 259 -10.27 -4.71 5.22
N ASN A 260 -10.79 -3.51 4.96
CA ASN A 260 -11.96 -2.95 5.63
C ASN A 260 -12.84 -2.15 4.66
N GLU A 261 -13.80 -1.38 5.16
CA GLU A 261 -14.73 -0.59 4.35
C GLU A 261 -14.03 0.33 3.32
N PHE A 262 -12.89 0.92 3.68
CA PHE A 262 -12.09 1.76 2.78
C PHE A 262 -11.45 0.97 1.63
N THR A 263 -11.26 -0.33 1.81
CA THR A 263 -10.79 -1.23 0.76
C THR A 263 -11.88 -1.47 -0.29
N ALA A 264 -13.16 -1.51 0.11
CA ALA A 264 -14.26 -1.63 -0.85
C ALA A 264 -14.61 -0.30 -1.52
N ASP A 265 -14.52 0.81 -0.78
CA ASP A 265 -14.74 2.16 -1.28
C ASP A 265 -14.09 3.18 -0.34
N LEU A 266 -13.23 4.05 -0.86
CA LEU A 266 -12.63 5.14 -0.07
C LEU A 266 -13.72 6.04 0.55
N GLY A 267 -14.79 6.31 -0.17
CA GLY A 267 -15.80 7.28 0.25
C GLY A 267 -15.21 8.67 0.58
N GLU A 268 -16.04 9.54 1.16
CA GLU A 268 -15.61 10.91 1.51
C GLU A 268 -14.48 10.91 2.54
N ASP A 269 -14.56 10.06 3.56
CA ASP A 269 -13.58 9.98 4.65
C ASP A 269 -12.22 9.45 4.18
N GLY A 270 -12.20 8.46 3.27
CA GLY A 270 -10.95 7.96 2.69
C GLY A 270 -10.27 9.03 1.84
N TYR A 271 -11.02 9.74 0.98
CA TYR A 271 -10.46 10.86 0.22
C TYR A 271 -9.98 12.01 1.13
N ALA A 272 -10.71 12.30 2.22
CA ALA A 272 -10.29 13.28 3.21
C ALA A 272 -8.99 12.87 3.91
N ALA A 273 -8.82 11.60 4.24
CA ALA A 273 -7.59 11.06 4.82
C ALA A 273 -6.39 11.15 3.87
N VAL A 274 -6.59 10.79 2.59
CA VAL A 274 -5.54 10.94 1.55
C VAL A 274 -5.10 12.39 1.42
N ARG A 275 -6.06 13.32 1.29
CA ARG A 275 -5.74 14.75 1.20
C ARG A 275 -5.09 15.27 2.48
N GLY A 276 -5.58 14.83 3.64
CA GLY A 276 -5.04 15.21 4.95
C GLY A 276 -3.57 14.84 5.10
N LEU A 277 -3.20 13.60 4.74
CA LEU A 277 -1.80 13.15 4.74
C LEU A 277 -0.95 13.99 3.78
N LEU A 278 -1.33 14.03 2.51
CA LEU A 278 -0.48 14.63 1.47
C LEU A 278 -0.35 16.16 1.63
N THR A 279 -1.39 16.84 2.12
CA THR A 279 -1.34 18.29 2.39
C THR A 279 -0.39 18.61 3.54
N ARG A 280 -0.44 17.85 4.64
CA ARG A 280 0.47 18.04 5.79
C ARG A 280 1.91 17.71 5.40
N ALA A 281 2.10 16.62 4.68
CA ALA A 281 3.40 16.24 4.14
C ALA A 281 3.98 17.32 3.20
N ALA A 282 3.16 17.92 2.35
CA ALA A 282 3.60 19.00 1.47
C ALA A 282 3.94 20.29 2.23
N ALA A 283 3.22 20.61 3.31
CA ALA A 283 3.51 21.76 4.16
C ALA A 283 4.89 21.64 4.85
N GLU A 284 5.31 20.42 5.17
CA GLU A 284 6.65 20.08 5.69
C GLU A 284 7.71 19.89 4.58
N GLY A 285 7.35 20.13 3.31
CA GLY A 285 8.25 19.98 2.16
C GLY A 285 8.68 18.55 1.87
N LEU A 286 7.93 17.55 2.36
CA LEU A 286 8.25 16.11 2.20
C LEU A 286 7.80 15.56 0.85
N VAL A 287 6.73 16.11 0.28
CA VAL A 287 6.16 15.75 -1.02
C VAL A 287 5.64 16.99 -1.77
N PRO A 288 5.45 16.94 -3.09
CA PRO A 288 4.78 18.00 -3.84
C PRO A 288 3.35 18.25 -3.36
N ALA A 289 2.90 19.50 -3.50
CA ALA A 289 1.53 19.87 -3.21
C ALA A 289 0.56 19.23 -4.21
N LEU A 290 -0.56 18.72 -3.70
CA LEU A 290 -1.59 18.09 -4.51
C LEU A 290 -2.50 19.14 -5.17
N ARG A 291 -2.80 19.00 -6.46
CA ARG A 291 -3.81 19.83 -7.13
C ARG A 291 -5.22 19.53 -6.58
N PRO A 292 -6.15 20.50 -6.54
CA PRO A 292 -7.50 20.28 -6.03
C PRO A 292 -8.23 19.11 -6.70
N ASP A 293 -8.04 18.91 -7.99
CA ASP A 293 -8.66 17.88 -8.83
C ASP A 293 -7.83 16.60 -8.98
N ALA A 294 -6.64 16.51 -8.36
CA ALA A 294 -5.70 15.42 -8.64
C ALA A 294 -6.25 14.01 -8.35
N LEU A 295 -7.16 13.88 -7.37
CA LEU A 295 -7.78 12.61 -6.98
C LEU A 295 -9.12 12.33 -7.69
N ALA A 296 -9.51 13.18 -8.65
CA ALA A 296 -10.75 12.97 -9.39
C ALA A 296 -10.70 11.65 -10.18
N PHE A 297 -11.71 10.81 -9.96
CA PHE A 297 -11.90 9.54 -10.65
C PHE A 297 -13.03 9.68 -11.70
N PRO A 298 -12.86 9.16 -12.92
CA PRO A 298 -13.77 9.43 -14.05
C PRO A 298 -15.05 8.59 -14.10
#